data_AF-A0A7X3I298-F1
#
_entry.id   AF-A0A7X3I298-F1
#
_cell.length_a   1.000
_cell.length_b   1.000
_cell.length_c   1.000
_cell.angle_alpha   90.00
_cell.angle_beta   90.00
_cell.angle_gamma   90.00
#
_symmetry.space_group_name_H-M   'P 1'
#
loop_
_entity.id
_entity.type
_entity.pdbx_description
1 polymer ?
#
loop_
_entity_poly.entity_id
_entity_poly.type
_entity_poly.pdbx_seq_one_letter_code
_entity_poly.pdbx_strand_id
1 'polypeptide(L)'
;MKGLKAAAVMPIVLASLAIQAQDKPSLVQGSDKHDFSIRCEKGGKVTLEVFDLNEVDSLRIARNIYVADQGDGRRLITYNHGFILAKEQATYVTATDESCAFSRRLI
;
A
#
# COMPACT_ATOMS: atom_id res chain seq x y z
N MET A 1 -13.83 41.62 57.47
CA MET A 1 -13.67 40.31 56.80
C MET A 1 -14.60 40.26 55.60
N LYS A 2 -14.06 40.14 54.37
CA LYS A 2 -14.78 39.69 53.16
C LYS A 2 -13.75 39.57 52.03
N GLY A 3 -13.21 38.35 51.87
CA GLY A 3 -12.27 38.02 50.80
C GLY A 3 -13.04 37.70 49.52
N LEU A 4 -12.69 38.37 48.42
CA LEU A 4 -13.20 38.11 47.08
C LEU A 4 -12.39 36.95 46.49
N LYS A 5 -13.02 35.79 46.28
CA LYS A 5 -12.38 34.65 45.61
C LYS A 5 -12.44 34.87 44.09
N ALA A 6 -11.28 35.10 43.48
CA ALA A 6 -11.12 35.11 42.02
C ALA A 6 -11.20 33.66 41.51
N ALA A 7 -12.21 33.36 40.70
CA ALA A 7 -12.31 32.08 39.98
C ALA A 7 -11.46 32.17 38.71
N ALA A 8 -10.37 31.41 38.67
CA ALA A 8 -9.54 31.25 37.47
C ALA A 8 -10.26 30.34 36.48
N VAL A 9 -10.68 30.89 35.34
CA VAL A 9 -11.25 30.14 34.22
C VAL A 9 -10.10 29.70 33.33
N MET A 10 -9.67 28.44 33.45
CA MET A 10 -8.67 27.87 32.53
C MET A 10 -9.32 27.57 31.17
N PRO A 11 -8.81 28.11 30.05
CA PRO A 11 -9.31 27.74 28.74
C PRO A 11 -8.90 26.30 28.43
N ILE A 12 -9.90 25.44 28.25
CA ILE A 12 -9.71 24.08 27.74
C ILE A 12 -9.35 24.23 26.25
N VAL A 13 -8.05 24.13 25.95
CA VAL A 13 -7.58 24.03 24.57
C VAL A 13 -8.02 22.67 24.04
N LEU A 14 -9.15 22.64 23.34
CA LEU A 14 -9.60 21.49 22.57
C LEU A 14 -8.59 21.29 21.43
N ALA A 15 -7.59 20.46 21.68
CA ALA A 15 -6.71 19.95 20.63
C ALA A 15 -7.56 19.07 19.69
N SER A 16 -7.96 19.64 18.56
CA SER A 16 -8.59 18.92 17.47
C SER A 16 -7.58 17.91 16.92
N LEU A 17 -7.64 16.66 17.40
CA LEU A 17 -6.98 15.54 16.75
C LEU A 17 -7.63 15.36 15.38
N ALA A 18 -7.02 15.92 14.35
CA ALA A 18 -7.34 15.60 12.98
C ALA A 18 -7.01 14.12 12.76
N ILE A 19 -8.02 13.26 12.88
CA ILE A 19 -7.93 11.86 12.46
C ILE A 19 -7.76 11.91 10.95
N GLN A 20 -6.52 11.79 10.47
CA GLN A 20 -6.25 11.57 9.07
C GLN A 20 -6.88 10.23 8.69
N ALA A 21 -7.92 10.27 7.86
CA ALA A 21 -8.55 9.08 7.34
C ALA A 21 -7.51 8.31 6.53
N GLN A 22 -7.04 7.18 7.07
CA GLN A 22 -6.11 6.30 6.39
C GLN A 22 -6.87 5.66 5.21
N ASP A 23 -6.45 5.96 3.99
CA ASP A 23 -7.15 5.50 2.79
C ASP A 23 -7.19 3.98 2.77
N LYS A 24 -8.37 3.41 2.56
CA LYS A 24 -8.55 1.95 2.61
C LYS A 24 -7.83 1.30 1.43
N PRO A 25 -7.12 0.17 1.61
CA PRO A 25 -6.48 -0.53 0.51
C PRO A 25 -7.49 -0.88 -0.59
N SER A 26 -7.13 -0.57 -1.83
CA SER A 26 -7.93 -0.86 -3.03
C SER A 26 -7.47 -2.16 -3.68
N LEU A 27 -8.40 -3.04 -4.03
CA LEU A 27 -8.08 -4.27 -4.76
C LEU A 27 -7.85 -3.96 -6.24
N VAL A 28 -6.75 -4.44 -6.81
CA VAL A 28 -6.54 -4.44 -8.26
C VAL A 28 -7.59 -5.36 -8.89
N GLN A 29 -8.44 -4.77 -9.73
CA GLN A 29 -9.62 -5.44 -10.26
C GLN A 29 -9.28 -6.77 -10.95
N GLY A 30 -9.92 -7.85 -10.49
CA GLY A 30 -9.76 -9.19 -11.05
C GLY A 30 -8.55 -9.97 -10.54
N SER A 31 -7.67 -9.37 -9.73
CA SER A 31 -6.52 -10.07 -9.13
C SER A 31 -6.92 -11.14 -8.11
N ASP A 32 -8.17 -11.11 -7.63
CA ASP A 32 -8.78 -12.15 -6.82
C ASP A 32 -9.13 -13.41 -7.62
N LYS A 33 -9.27 -13.31 -8.95
CA LYS A 33 -9.73 -14.39 -9.84
C LYS A 33 -8.70 -14.84 -10.87
N HIS A 34 -7.77 -13.97 -11.22
CA HIS A 34 -6.80 -14.21 -12.28
C HIS A 34 -5.38 -13.95 -11.80
N ASP A 35 -4.42 -14.55 -12.50
CA ASP A 35 -3.01 -14.32 -12.28
C ASP A 35 -2.59 -13.00 -12.93
N PHE A 36 -1.74 -12.27 -12.23
CA PHE A 36 -1.20 -10.99 -12.67
C PHE A 36 0.32 -11.02 -12.68
N SER A 37 0.91 -10.16 -13.49
CA SER A 37 2.27 -9.68 -13.30
C SER A 37 2.26 -8.32 -12.59
N ILE A 38 3.32 -8.06 -11.84
CA ILE A 38 3.59 -6.77 -11.20
C ILE A 38 4.92 -6.27 -11.73
N ARG A 39 4.96 -5.02 -12.20
CA ARG A 39 6.23 -4.38 -12.56
C ARG A 39 6.23 -2.96 -12.05
N CYS A 40 7.17 -2.66 -11.15
CA CYS A 40 7.42 -1.31 -10.67
C CYS A 40 8.75 -0.80 -11.22
N GLU A 41 8.77 0.48 -11.57
CA GLU A 41 9.94 1.16 -12.11
C GLU A 41 10.12 2.55 -11.49
N LYS A 42 11.38 2.87 -11.20
CA LYS A 42 11.81 4.21 -10.79
C LYS A 42 13.01 4.67 -11.62
N GLY A 43 12.86 5.80 -12.31
CA GLY A 43 13.93 6.35 -13.15
C GLY A 43 14.42 5.36 -14.22
N GLY A 44 13.51 4.58 -14.80
CA GLY A 44 13.81 3.56 -15.82
C GLY A 44 14.45 2.28 -15.28
N LYS A 45 14.56 2.11 -13.95
CA LYS A 45 15.07 0.87 -13.33
C LYS A 45 13.91 0.08 -12.75
N VAL A 46 13.91 -1.23 -13.01
CA VAL A 46 12.99 -2.18 -12.39
C VAL A 46 13.35 -2.34 -10.91
N THR A 47 12.39 -2.10 -10.04
CA THR A 47 12.53 -2.10 -8.57
C THR A 47 11.73 -3.22 -7.91
N LEU A 48 10.63 -3.62 -8.56
CA LEU A 48 9.89 -4.85 -8.26
C LEU A 48 9.45 -5.49 -9.57
N GLU A 49 9.64 -6.80 -9.69
CA GLU A 49 9.12 -7.57 -10.81
C GLU A 49 8.60 -8.91 -10.31
N VAL A 50 7.31 -9.15 -10.55
CA VAL A 50 6.67 -10.45 -10.45
C VAL A 50 6.29 -10.82 -11.87
N PHE A 51 7.21 -11.49 -12.55
CA PHE A 51 7.12 -11.84 -13.96
C PHE A 51 7.98 -13.07 -14.23
N ASP A 52 7.70 -13.75 -15.34
CA ASP A 52 8.39 -14.97 -15.73
C ASP A 52 9.75 -14.64 -16.37
N LEU A 53 10.79 -14.55 -15.54
CA LEU A 53 12.15 -14.33 -16.03
C LEU A 53 12.93 -15.64 -16.18
N ASN A 54 12.64 -16.68 -15.39
CA ASN A 54 13.23 -18.02 -15.47
C ASN A 54 12.35 -19.06 -14.75
N GLU A 55 12.32 -20.31 -15.23
CA GLU A 55 11.45 -21.42 -14.76
C GLU A 55 11.63 -21.84 -13.28
N VAL A 56 12.55 -21.23 -12.54
CA VAL A 56 12.94 -21.64 -11.19
C VAL A 56 12.48 -20.64 -10.11
N ASP A 57 11.95 -19.47 -10.50
CA ASP A 57 11.70 -18.38 -9.55
C ASP A 57 10.31 -18.43 -8.91
N SER A 58 10.23 -18.23 -7.59
CA SER A 58 8.96 -18.21 -6.84
C SER A 58 8.11 -16.94 -7.08
N LEU A 59 8.56 -16.05 -7.98
CA LEU A 59 7.96 -14.74 -8.27
C LEU A 59 7.38 -14.67 -9.70
N ARG A 60 6.65 -15.70 -10.12
CA ARG A 60 6.08 -15.75 -11.48
C ARG A 60 4.70 -15.12 -11.58
N ILE A 61 3.81 -15.42 -10.63
CA ILE A 61 2.42 -14.94 -10.64
C ILE A 61 2.11 -14.17 -9.38
N ALA A 62 1.22 -13.18 -9.49
CA ALA A 62 0.63 -12.46 -8.36
C ALA A 62 -0.89 -12.56 -8.35
N ARG A 63 -1.49 -12.59 -7.15
CA ARG A 63 -2.95 -12.54 -6.91
C ARG A 63 -3.28 -11.76 -5.66
N ASN A 64 -4.55 -11.42 -5.48
CA ASN A 64 -5.06 -10.67 -4.32
C ASN A 64 -4.22 -9.41 -4.06
N ILE A 65 -4.06 -8.58 -5.10
CA ILE A 65 -3.17 -7.43 -5.06
C ILE A 65 -3.96 -6.24 -4.51
N TYR A 66 -3.51 -5.71 -3.38
CA TYR A 66 -4.07 -4.53 -2.75
C TYR A 66 -3.08 -3.37 -2.81
N VAL A 67 -3.57 -2.17 -3.12
CA VAL A 67 -2.78 -0.94 -3.18
C VAL A 67 -3.40 0.08 -2.22
N ALA A 68 -2.61 0.53 -1.24
CA ALA A 68 -2.98 1.58 -0.30
C ALA A 68 -2.06 2.79 -0.45
N ASP A 69 -2.63 3.99 -0.41
CA ASP A 69 -1.84 5.22 -0.30
C ASP A 69 -1.17 5.27 1.09
N GLN A 70 0.08 5.73 1.15
CA GLN A 70 0.84 5.92 2.39
C GLN A 70 1.19 7.38 2.66
N GLY A 71 0.71 8.31 1.83
CA GLY A 71 1.15 9.70 1.79
C GLY A 71 2.43 9.88 0.97
N ASP A 72 2.75 11.15 0.71
CA ASP A 72 4.02 11.57 0.08
C ASP A 72 4.35 10.89 -1.25
N GLY A 73 3.30 10.54 -2.02
CA GLY A 73 3.42 9.87 -3.32
C GLY A 73 3.88 8.42 -3.25
N ARG A 74 3.83 7.79 -2.06
CA ARG A 74 4.21 6.39 -1.83
C ARG A 74 2.97 5.51 -1.70
N ARG A 75 3.11 4.26 -2.12
CA ARG A 75 2.04 3.25 -2.05
C ARG A 75 2.56 2.00 -1.36
N LEU A 76 1.70 1.39 -0.55
CA LEU A 76 1.89 0.03 -0.04
C LEU A 76 1.14 -0.94 -0.95
N ILE A 77 1.87 -1.90 -1.52
CA ILE A 77 1.33 -2.97 -2.34
C ILE A 77 1.42 -4.26 -1.53
N THR A 78 0.30 -4.90 -1.27
CA THR A 78 0.24 -6.21 -0.62
C THR A 78 -0.30 -7.22 -1.61
N TYR A 79 0.37 -8.35 -1.79
CA TYR A 79 -0.02 -9.34 -2.79
C TYR A 79 0.40 -10.74 -2.37
N ASN A 80 -0.26 -11.74 -2.93
CA ASN A 80 0.22 -13.11 -2.90
C ASN A 80 1.04 -13.39 -4.15
N HIS A 81 2.13 -14.16 -4.05
CA HIS A 81 2.94 -14.60 -5.18
C HIS A 81 3.28 -16.09 -5.11
N GLY A 82 3.80 -16.60 -6.22
CA GLY A 82 4.26 -17.97 -6.36
C GLY A 82 4.62 -18.30 -7.81
N PHE A 83 4.96 -19.57 -8.06
CA PHE A 83 5.26 -20.06 -9.41
C PHE A 83 4.00 -20.48 -10.18
N ILE A 84 3.27 -21.49 -9.67
CA ILE A 84 1.99 -21.97 -10.23
C ILE A 84 0.80 -21.52 -9.38
N LEU A 85 1.01 -21.37 -8.05
CA LEU A 85 -0.03 -20.97 -7.11
C LEU A 85 0.49 -19.81 -6.26
N ALA A 86 -0.27 -18.70 -6.25
CA ALA A 86 0.08 -17.51 -5.46
C ALA A 86 -0.30 -17.71 -3.97
N LYS A 87 0.59 -18.34 -3.21
CA LYS A 87 0.37 -18.70 -1.80
C LYS A 87 1.20 -17.88 -0.81
N GLU A 88 2.33 -17.34 -1.25
CA GLU A 88 3.25 -16.60 -0.38
C GLU A 88 2.83 -15.13 -0.36
N GLN A 89 2.59 -14.57 0.82
CA GLN A 89 2.22 -13.16 0.95
C GLN A 89 3.49 -12.29 0.99
N ALA A 90 3.48 -11.20 0.24
CA ALA A 90 4.52 -10.19 0.24
C ALA A 90 3.93 -8.79 0.33
N THR A 91 4.76 -7.85 0.79
CA THR A 91 4.48 -6.42 0.78
C THR A 91 5.61 -5.68 0.10
N TYR A 92 5.26 -4.61 -0.61
CA TYR A 92 6.21 -3.73 -1.27
C TYR A 92 5.80 -2.28 -1.05
N VAL A 93 6.69 -1.46 -0.51
CA VAL A 93 6.45 -0.02 -0.33
C VAL A 93 7.20 0.72 -1.42
N THR A 94 6.46 1.44 -2.27
CA THR A 94 7.08 2.21 -3.34
C THR A 94 7.88 3.39 -2.78
N ALA A 95 8.90 3.80 -3.51
CA ALA A 95 9.47 5.13 -3.37
C ALA A 95 8.52 6.17 -3.96
N THR A 96 8.72 7.45 -3.62
CA THR A 96 8.01 8.56 -4.25
C THR A 96 8.31 8.58 -5.76
N ASP A 97 7.27 8.88 -6.55
CA ASP A 97 7.27 8.93 -8.02
C ASP A 97 7.62 7.61 -8.73
N GLU A 98 7.52 6.49 -8.01
CA GLU A 98 7.66 5.16 -8.61
C GLU A 98 6.34 4.74 -9.28
N SER A 99 6.44 4.26 -10.52
CA SER A 99 5.29 3.77 -11.28
C SER A 99 5.19 2.25 -11.15
N CYS A 100 3.98 1.74 -10.92
CA CYS A 100 3.72 0.31 -10.89
C CYS A 100 2.59 -0.03 -11.86
N ALA A 101 2.83 -1.05 -12.69
CA ALA A 101 1.85 -1.63 -13.59
C ALA A 101 1.42 -3.02 -13.09
N PHE A 102 0.12 -3.29 -13.21
CA PHE A 102 -0.48 -4.58 -12.91
C PHE A 102 -1.15 -5.09 -14.18
N SER A 103 -0.70 -6.22 -14.70
CA SER A 103 -1.21 -6.75 -15.97
C SER A 103 -1.71 -8.17 -15.78
N ARG A 104 -2.96 -8.41 -16.20
CA ARG A 104 -3.54 -9.75 -16.18
C ARG A 104 -2.75 -10.66 -17.13
N ARG A 105 -2.40 -11.85 -16.65
CA ARG A 105 -1.80 -12.88 -17.50
C ARG A 105 -2.90 -13.58 -18.31
N LEU A 106 -2.73 -13.58 -19.62
CA LEU A 106 -3.48 -14.46 -20.52
C LEU A 106 -2.68 -15.75 -20.55
N ILE A 107 -3.12 -16.74 -19.78
CA ILE A 107 -2.59 -18.10 -19.79
C ILE A 107 -3.14 -18.80 -21.03
#